data_AF-A0A2V8QGW5-F1
#
_entry.id   AF-A0A2V8QGW5-F1
#
_cell.length_a   1.000
_cell.length_b   1.000
_cell.length_c   1.000
_cell.angle_alpha   90.00
_cell.angle_beta   90.00
_cell.angle_gamma   90.00
#
_symmetry.space_group_name_H-M   'P 1'
#
loop_
_entity.id
_entity.type
_entity.pdbx_description
1 polymer ?
#
loop_
_entity_poly.entity_id
_entity_poly.type
_entity_poly.pdbx_seq_one_letter_code
_entity_poly.pdbx_strand_id
1 'polypeptide(L)'
;MSIKDQRPKTKNLIRMQHAISHYCQKCRAANPLGQEFCLRCGTRLMLVVQPPSVRVEVPSTTPHEEHLLERMTMLENTLARLAERLEQGLKLLLRHSETAYSNHALVKSLIEILNDCGVVDNGKLESMWRAECQKLKETDRPDSQPPKKSRKLKRKATTSN
;
A
#
# COMPACT_ATOMS: atom_id res chain seq x y z
N MET A 1 64.35 -34.29 1.93
CA MET A 1 64.59 -32.93 2.46
C MET A 1 65.11 -32.11 1.27
N SER A 2 64.50 -31.05 0.76
CA SER A 2 63.60 -30.06 1.34
C SER A 2 62.71 -29.52 0.23
N ILE A 3 61.40 -29.51 0.49
CA ILE A 3 60.40 -28.77 -0.28
C ILE A 3 60.72 -27.28 -0.12
N LYS A 4 60.83 -26.54 -1.23
CA LYS A 4 60.81 -25.07 -1.20
C LYS A 4 59.64 -24.60 -2.06
N ASP A 5 58.64 -24.11 -1.36
CA ASP A 5 57.46 -23.43 -1.88
C ASP A 5 57.84 -22.26 -2.80
N GLN A 6 57.54 -22.38 -4.09
CA GLN A 6 57.54 -21.25 -5.02
C GLN A 6 56.10 -20.77 -5.20
N ARG A 7 55.67 -19.80 -4.37
CA ARG A 7 54.43 -19.05 -4.60
C ARG A 7 54.54 -18.22 -5.90
N PRO A 8 53.52 -18.20 -6.77
CA PRO A 8 53.52 -17.30 -7.92
C PRO A 8 53.29 -15.85 -7.47
N LYS A 9 54.25 -14.97 -7.80
CA LYS A 9 54.11 -13.52 -7.61
C LYS A 9 53.16 -12.97 -8.67
N THR A 10 51.91 -12.71 -8.26
CA THR A 10 50.95 -11.90 -9.00
C THR A 10 51.51 -10.49 -9.21
N LYS A 11 51.96 -10.17 -10.43
CA LYS A 11 52.40 -8.82 -10.78
C LYS A 11 51.26 -8.05 -11.44
N ASN A 12 50.66 -7.20 -10.62
CA ASN A 12 50.19 -5.85 -10.92
C ASN A 12 49.20 -5.67 -12.08
N LEU A 13 47.93 -5.75 -11.70
CA LEU A 13 46.83 -5.03 -12.33
C LEU A 13 47.21 -3.54 -12.42
N ILE A 14 47.51 -3.06 -13.62
CA ILE A 14 47.78 -1.63 -13.90
C ILE A 14 46.48 -0.88 -13.61
N ARG A 15 46.44 -0.25 -12.43
CA ARG A 15 45.43 0.74 -12.04
C ARG A 15 45.49 1.84 -13.09
N MET A 16 44.49 1.92 -13.97
CA MET A 16 44.25 3.12 -14.78
C MET A 16 43.99 4.27 -13.80
N GLN A 17 45.06 4.98 -13.44
CA GLN A 17 44.97 6.24 -12.74
C GLN A 17 44.29 7.18 -13.72
N HIS A 18 43.02 7.52 -13.45
CA HIS A 18 42.41 8.66 -14.10
C HIS A 18 43.34 9.85 -13.85
N ALA A 19 43.99 10.34 -14.90
CA ALA A 19 44.86 11.50 -14.81
C ALA A 19 43.96 12.69 -14.47
N ILE A 20 43.88 13.02 -13.18
CA ILE A 20 43.13 14.17 -12.70
C ILE A 20 43.75 15.40 -13.36
N SER A 21 42.97 16.15 -14.13
CA SER A 21 43.40 17.41 -14.78
C SER A 21 42.75 18.61 -14.11
N HIS A 22 43.50 19.69 -13.92
CA HIS A 22 42.98 20.95 -13.40
C HIS A 22 42.59 21.90 -14.54
N TYR A 23 41.37 22.42 -14.51
CA TYR A 23 40.85 23.30 -15.56
C TYR A 23 41.06 24.77 -15.19
N CYS A 24 41.57 25.55 -16.14
CA CYS A 24 41.75 26.98 -15.95
C CYS A 24 40.41 27.71 -15.78
N GLN A 25 40.27 28.52 -14.72
CA GLN A 25 39.06 29.28 -14.45
C GLN A 25 38.75 30.36 -15.50
N LYS A 26 39.76 30.81 -16.26
CA LYS A 26 39.60 31.86 -17.28
C LYS A 26 39.31 31.29 -18.67
N CYS A 27 40.13 30.36 -19.17
CA CYS A 27 40.03 29.84 -20.54
C CYS A 27 39.55 28.39 -20.65
N ARG A 28 39.27 27.72 -19.52
CA ARG A 28 38.83 26.32 -19.41
C ARG A 28 39.76 25.28 -20.06
N ALA A 29 41.00 25.64 -20.39
CA ALA A 29 41.99 24.66 -20.83
C ALA A 29 42.30 23.67 -19.71
N ALA A 30 42.43 22.39 -20.04
CA ALA A 30 42.93 21.37 -19.13
C ALA A 30 44.44 21.56 -18.94
N ASN A 31 44.89 21.56 -17.69
CA ASN A 31 46.29 21.63 -17.31
C ASN A 31 46.63 20.44 -16.41
N PRO A 32 47.85 19.90 -16.49
CA PRO A 32 48.30 18.86 -15.58
C PRO A 32 48.42 19.39 -14.14
N LEU A 33 48.26 18.51 -13.14
CA LEU A 33 48.45 18.86 -11.74
C LEU A 33 49.91 19.29 -11.47
N GLY A 34 50.09 20.29 -10.61
CA GLY A 34 51.39 20.85 -10.26
C GLY A 34 51.81 22.08 -11.07
N GLN A 35 51.04 22.48 -12.09
CA GLN A 35 51.26 23.74 -12.79
C GLN A 35 50.64 24.92 -12.02
N GLU A 36 51.42 25.99 -11.82
CA GLU A 36 50.93 27.20 -11.15
C GLU A 36 50.17 28.14 -12.10
N PHE A 37 50.44 28.06 -13.41
CA PHE A 37 49.86 28.92 -14.43
C PHE A 37 49.26 28.09 -15.56
N CYS A 38 48.18 28.60 -16.16
CA CYS A 38 47.58 27.97 -17.32
C CYS A 38 48.49 28.07 -18.53
N LEU A 39 48.76 26.94 -19.18
CA LEU A 39 49.60 26.85 -20.39
C LEU A 39 49.02 27.61 -21.59
N ARG A 40 47.70 27.89 -21.60
CA ARG A 40 47.03 28.57 -22.72
C ARG A 40 46.91 30.07 -22.55
N CYS A 41 46.66 30.56 -21.33
CA CYS A 41 46.34 31.98 -21.09
C CYS A 41 47.15 32.63 -19.96
N GLY A 42 48.11 31.92 -19.36
CA GLY A 42 48.99 32.45 -18.31
C GLY A 42 48.31 32.78 -16.99
N THR A 43 47.01 32.47 -16.83
CA THR A 43 46.28 32.76 -15.59
C THR A 43 46.69 31.78 -14.49
N ARG A 44 46.93 32.28 -13.27
CA ARG A 44 47.29 31.46 -12.11
C ARG A 44 46.18 30.45 -11.80
N LEU A 45 46.55 29.17 -11.74
CA LEU A 45 45.64 28.07 -11.42
C LEU A 45 45.50 27.99 -9.90
N MET A 46 44.35 28.41 -9.38
CA MET A 46 44.05 28.22 -7.95
C MET A 46 43.46 26.82 -7.76
N LEU A 47 44.13 25.99 -6.95
CA LEU A 47 43.53 24.78 -6.39
C LEU A 47 42.65 25.22 -5.22
N VAL A 48 41.34 25.21 -5.42
CA VAL A 48 40.39 25.38 -4.32
C VAL A 48 40.40 24.07 -3.54
N VAL A 49 41.32 23.96 -2.57
CA VAL A 49 41.28 22.89 -1.59
C VAL A 49 40.33 23.35 -0.50
N GLN A 50 39.20 22.65 -0.35
CA GLN A 50 38.29 22.90 0.75
C GLN A 50 39.02 22.61 2.08
N PRO A 51 39.12 23.58 3.00
CA PRO A 51 39.76 23.36 4.30
C PRO A 51 39.06 22.23 5.06
N PRO A 52 39.80 21.34 5.75
CA PRO A 52 39.20 20.28 6.57
C PRO A 52 38.29 20.83 7.68
N SER A 53 38.42 22.11 8.06
CA SER A 53 37.54 22.82 9.00
C SER A 53 36.13 23.12 8.48
N VAL A 54 35.86 22.95 7.17
CA VAL A 54 34.51 23.06 6.58
C VAL A 54 33.79 21.71 6.57
N ARG A 55 34.42 20.64 7.08
CA ARG A 55 33.73 19.39 7.41
C ARG A 55 32.93 19.58 8.71
N VAL A 56 31.91 20.43 8.67
CA VAL A 56 30.80 20.29 9.60
C VAL A 56 30.21 18.91 9.28
N GLU A 57 30.17 18.00 10.26
CA GLU A 57 29.37 16.79 10.13
C GLU A 57 27.95 17.24 9.79
N VAL A 58 27.57 17.07 8.52
CA VAL A 58 26.18 17.24 8.11
C VAL A 58 25.40 16.25 8.97
N PRO A 59 24.39 16.69 9.75
CA PRO A 59 23.56 15.74 10.47
C PRO A 59 23.05 14.72 9.44
N SER A 60 23.22 13.44 9.76
CA SER A 60 22.91 12.32 8.85
C SER A 60 21.48 12.34 8.31
N THR A 61 20.62 13.12 8.95
CA THR A 61 19.26 13.40 8.53
C THR A 61 19.01 14.90 8.51
N THR A 62 18.47 15.38 7.39
CA THR A 62 17.83 16.70 7.34
C THR A 62 16.58 16.70 8.21
N PRO A 63 16.15 17.85 8.77
CA PRO A 63 14.92 17.93 9.58
C PRO A 63 13.66 17.43 8.84
N HIS A 64 13.69 17.43 7.50
CA HIS A 64 12.64 16.84 6.68
C HIS A 64 12.60 15.30 6.79
N GLU A 65 13.77 14.65 6.81
CA GLU A 65 13.87 13.19 6.95
C GLU A 65 13.42 12.73 8.33
N GLU A 66 13.69 13.50 9.39
CA GLU A 66 13.19 13.22 10.74
C GLU A 66 11.64 13.20 10.79
N HIS A 67 11.00 14.18 10.15
CA HIS A 67 9.54 14.22 10.08
C HIS A 67 8.95 13.06 9.26
N LEU A 68 9.63 12.64 8.20
CA LEU A 68 9.22 11.47 7.42
C LEU A 68 9.33 10.19 8.25
N LEU A 69 10.40 10.03 9.03
CA LEU A 69 10.58 8.88 9.91
C LEU A 69 9.53 8.83 11.02
N GLU A 70 9.20 9.97 11.63
CA GLU A 70 8.13 10.06 12.62
C GLU A 70 6.79 9.62 12.03
N ARG A 71 6.45 10.12 10.85
CA ARG A 71 5.22 9.73 10.14
C ARG A 71 5.21 8.26 9.76
N MET A 72 6.33 7.73 9.27
CA MET A 72 6.46 6.32 8.94
C MET A 72 6.27 5.44 10.18
N THR A 73 6.89 5.81 11.29
CA THR A 73 6.74 5.13 12.58
C THR A 73 5.28 5.18 13.07
N MET A 74 4.58 6.30 12.90
CA MET A 74 3.15 6.38 13.23
C MET A 74 2.31 5.44 12.36
N LEU A 75 2.59 5.36 11.05
CA LEU A 75 1.89 4.47 10.13
C LEU A 75 2.16 2.99 10.43
N GLU A 76 3.40 2.62 10.73
CA GLU A 76 3.77 1.25 11.11
C GLU A 76 3.00 0.82 12.36
N ASN A 77 2.92 1.70 13.35
CA ASN A 77 2.18 1.44 14.58
C ASN A 77 0.67 1.32 14.36
N THR A 78 0.08 2.13 13.48
CA THR A 78 -1.35 2.01 13.17
C THR A 78 -1.64 0.73 12.39
N LEU A 79 -0.77 0.36 11.44
CA LEU A 79 -0.87 -0.91 10.70
C LEU A 79 -0.77 -2.11 11.63
N ALA A 80 0.18 -2.10 12.58
CA ALA A 80 0.32 -3.17 13.56
C ALA A 80 -0.97 -3.35 14.40
N ARG A 81 -1.55 -2.24 14.88
CA ARG A 81 -2.82 -2.27 15.64
C ARG A 81 -4.00 -2.73 14.79
N LEU A 82 -4.06 -2.35 13.52
CA LEU A 82 -5.11 -2.80 12.61
C LEU A 82 -5.00 -4.29 12.33
N ALA A 83 -3.78 -4.80 12.13
CA ALA A 83 -3.54 -6.23 11.95
C ALA A 83 -4.01 -7.03 13.17
N GLU A 84 -3.67 -6.58 14.39
CA GLU A 84 -4.11 -7.24 15.62
C GLU A 84 -5.65 -7.25 15.77
N ARG A 85 -6.32 -6.13 15.45
CA ARG A 85 -7.78 -6.05 15.49
C ARG A 85 -8.44 -6.96 14.46
N LEU A 86 -7.87 -7.06 13.26
CA LEU A 86 -8.37 -7.97 12.22
C LEU A 86 -8.22 -9.43 12.65
N GLU A 87 -7.10 -9.79 13.25
CA GLU A 87 -6.87 -11.13 13.79
C GLU A 87 -7.90 -11.48 14.88
N GLN A 88 -8.15 -10.55 15.81
CA GLN A 88 -9.17 -10.71 16.84
C GLN A 88 -10.57 -10.83 16.23
N GLY A 89 -10.90 -9.99 15.24
CA GLY A 89 -12.17 -10.05 14.51
C GLY A 89 -12.40 -11.38 13.81
N LEU A 90 -11.37 -11.93 13.14
CA LEU A 90 -11.42 -13.24 12.50
C LEU A 90 -11.66 -14.36 13.51
N LYS A 91 -10.99 -14.34 14.66
CA LYS A 91 -11.21 -15.34 15.73
C LYS A 91 -12.67 -15.33 16.22
N LEU A 92 -13.25 -14.14 16.39
CA LEU A 92 -14.65 -14.00 16.79
C LEU A 92 -15.61 -14.50 15.70
N LEU A 93 -15.35 -14.18 14.44
CA LEU A 93 -16.18 -14.65 13.32
C LEU A 93 -16.14 -16.17 13.17
N LEU A 94 -14.96 -16.78 13.33
CA LEU A 94 -14.83 -18.23 13.32
C LEU A 94 -15.65 -18.87 14.43
N ARG A 95 -15.48 -18.39 15.68
CA ARG A 95 -16.27 -18.88 16.82
C ARG A 95 -17.78 -18.69 16.62
N HIS A 96 -18.18 -17.56 16.02
CA HIS A 96 -19.58 -17.32 15.70
C HIS A 96 -20.12 -18.32 14.68
N SER A 97 -19.34 -18.63 13.63
CA SER A 97 -19.74 -19.62 12.63
C SER A 97 -19.91 -21.02 13.23
N GLU A 98 -19.00 -21.43 14.12
CA GLU A 98 -19.09 -22.71 14.83
C GLU A 98 -20.32 -22.76 15.74
N THR A 99 -20.58 -21.66 16.47
CA THR A 99 -21.75 -21.56 17.36
C THR A 99 -23.06 -21.57 16.57
N ALA A 100 -23.11 -20.88 15.43
CA ALA A 100 -24.27 -20.88 14.56
C ALA A 100 -24.53 -22.27 13.97
N TYR A 101 -23.48 -22.96 13.56
CA TYR A 101 -23.56 -24.34 13.08
C TYR A 101 -24.07 -25.28 14.17
N SER A 102 -23.51 -25.22 15.38
CA SER A 102 -23.97 -26.06 16.51
C SER A 102 -25.42 -25.76 16.87
N ASN A 103 -25.82 -24.49 16.90
CA ASN A 103 -27.20 -24.11 17.19
C ASN A 103 -28.17 -24.65 16.13
N HIS A 104 -27.83 -24.51 14.85
CA HIS A 104 -28.65 -25.07 13.77
C HIS A 104 -28.75 -26.60 13.86
N ALA A 105 -27.65 -27.28 14.16
CA ALA A 105 -27.65 -28.74 14.36
C ALA A 105 -28.54 -29.15 15.55
N LEU A 106 -28.44 -28.45 16.69
CA LEU A 106 -29.27 -28.71 17.87
C LEU A 106 -30.76 -28.47 17.60
N VAL A 107 -31.10 -27.37 16.93
CA VAL A 107 -32.48 -27.09 16.52
C VAL A 107 -33.01 -28.17 15.60
N LYS A 108 -32.20 -28.61 14.62
CA LYS A 108 -32.58 -29.69 13.70
C LYS A 108 -32.85 -31.00 14.46
N SER A 109 -31.94 -31.43 15.33
CA SER A 109 -32.15 -32.64 16.12
C SER A 109 -33.34 -32.53 17.08
N LEU A 110 -33.60 -31.36 17.66
CA LEU A 110 -34.79 -31.14 18.48
C LEU A 110 -36.07 -31.29 17.67
N ILE A 111 -36.11 -30.73 16.46
CA ILE A 111 -37.25 -30.87 15.54
C ILE A 111 -37.46 -32.33 15.17
N GLU A 112 -36.39 -33.08 14.88
CA GLU A 112 -36.46 -34.52 14.57
C GLU A 112 -37.06 -35.31 15.75
N ILE A 113 -36.58 -35.09 16.98
CA ILE A 113 -37.09 -35.76 18.18
C ILE A 113 -38.57 -35.42 18.45
N LEU A 114 -38.94 -34.14 18.32
CA LEU A 114 -40.33 -33.71 18.52
C LEU A 114 -41.27 -34.29 17.46
N ASN A 115 -40.78 -34.51 16.25
CA ASN A 115 -41.50 -35.18 15.17
C ASN A 115 -41.66 -36.67 15.43
N ASP A 116 -40.60 -37.35 15.90
CA ASP A 116 -40.64 -38.77 16.23
C ASP A 116 -41.58 -39.06 17.42
N CYS A 117 -41.65 -38.14 18.37
CA CYS A 117 -42.59 -38.20 19.49
C CYS A 117 -44.04 -37.86 19.09
N GLY A 118 -44.28 -37.46 17.82
CA GLY A 118 -45.60 -37.08 17.30
C GLY A 118 -46.16 -35.78 17.89
N VAL A 119 -45.35 -35.02 18.63
CA VAL A 119 -45.75 -33.74 19.25
C VAL A 119 -45.83 -32.64 18.19
N VAL A 120 -44.96 -32.70 17.17
CA VAL A 120 -44.91 -31.74 16.07
C VAL A 120 -44.89 -32.50 14.74
N ASP A 121 -45.92 -32.34 13.90
CA ASP A 121 -45.88 -32.82 12.52
C ASP A 121 -45.09 -31.81 11.66
N ASN A 122 -43.86 -32.18 11.30
CA ASN A 122 -42.97 -31.33 10.54
C ASN A 122 -43.57 -30.94 9.17
N GLY A 123 -44.22 -31.87 8.48
CA GLY A 123 -44.80 -31.64 7.15
C GLY A 123 -45.95 -30.63 7.20
N LYS A 124 -46.81 -30.75 8.23
CA LYS A 124 -47.89 -29.78 8.47
C LYS A 124 -47.32 -28.39 8.81
N LEU A 125 -46.32 -28.32 9.70
CA LEU A 125 -45.71 -27.06 10.10
C LEU A 125 -45.02 -26.35 8.92
N GLU A 126 -44.29 -27.09 8.08
CA GLU A 126 -43.70 -26.55 6.86
C GLU A 126 -44.77 -26.02 5.90
N SER A 127 -45.89 -26.72 5.75
CA SER A 127 -46.98 -26.28 4.87
C SER A 127 -47.60 -24.97 5.36
N MET A 128 -47.81 -24.83 6.67
CA MET A 128 -48.33 -23.61 7.30
C MET A 128 -47.35 -22.46 7.13
N TRP A 129 -46.05 -22.71 7.34
CA TRP A 129 -45.01 -21.70 7.16
C TRP A 129 -44.88 -21.23 5.72
N ARG A 130 -44.89 -22.16 4.74
CA ARG A 130 -44.86 -21.83 3.31
C ARG A 130 -46.07 -20.98 2.91
N ALA A 131 -47.26 -21.32 3.40
CA ALA A 131 -48.48 -20.55 3.15
C ALA A 131 -48.38 -19.12 3.70
N GLU A 132 -47.84 -18.96 4.91
CA GLU A 132 -47.68 -17.63 5.53
C GLU A 132 -46.61 -16.78 4.83
N CYS A 133 -45.48 -17.39 4.46
CA CYS A 133 -44.45 -16.74 3.64
C CYS A 133 -44.99 -16.30 2.27
N GLN A 134 -45.92 -17.05 1.69
CA GLN A 134 -46.57 -16.68 0.42
C GLN A 134 -47.49 -15.48 0.60
N LYS A 135 -48.28 -15.42 1.68
CA LYS A 135 -49.12 -14.25 2.01
C LYS A 135 -48.28 -12.98 2.20
N LEU A 136 -47.14 -13.07 2.90
CA LEU A 136 -46.25 -11.92 3.13
C LEU A 136 -45.69 -11.36 1.81
N LYS A 137 -45.34 -12.23 0.86
CA LYS A 137 -44.88 -11.82 -0.48
C LYS A 137 -45.99 -11.18 -1.32
N GLU A 138 -47.24 -11.58 -1.13
CA GLU A 138 -48.39 -10.98 -1.81
C GLU A 138 -48.74 -9.60 -1.22
N THR A 139 -48.58 -9.42 0.09
CA THR A 139 -48.78 -8.10 0.75
C THR A 139 -47.68 -7.09 0.43
N ASP A 140 -46.45 -7.53 0.13
CA ASP A 140 -45.33 -6.67 -0.25
C ASP A 140 -45.27 -6.31 -1.75
N ARG A 141 -46.20 -6.83 -2.58
CA ARG A 141 -46.33 -6.36 -3.97
C ARG A 141 -46.97 -4.96 -3.96
N PRO A 142 -46.26 -3.89 -4.36
CA PRO A 142 -46.86 -2.57 -4.45
C PRO A 142 -47.80 -2.54 -5.66
N ASP A 143 -49.07 -2.81 -5.42
CA ASP A 143 -50.13 -2.45 -6.36
C ASP A 143 -50.23 -0.91 -6.37
N SER A 144 -50.36 -0.31 -7.56
CA SER A 144 -50.51 1.13 -7.86
C SER A 144 -49.25 1.93 -8.32
N GLN A 145 -48.77 1.69 -9.55
CA GLN A 145 -48.28 2.82 -10.37
C GLN A 145 -49.46 3.37 -11.19
N PRO A 146 -49.95 4.60 -10.97
CA PRO A 146 -50.93 5.19 -11.86
C PRO A 146 -50.29 5.60 -13.21
N PRO A 147 -51.05 5.58 -14.32
CA PRO A 147 -50.51 5.82 -15.65
C PRO A 147 -49.98 7.26 -15.79
N LYS A 148 -48.71 7.39 -16.18
CA LYS A 148 -48.05 8.68 -16.45
C LYS A 148 -48.75 9.39 -17.62
N LYS A 149 -49.55 10.43 -17.33
CA LYS A 149 -50.07 11.35 -18.36
C LYS A 149 -48.91 12.15 -18.97
N SER A 150 -48.56 11.84 -20.21
CA SER A 150 -47.63 12.60 -21.05
C SER A 150 -48.14 14.04 -21.26
N ARG A 151 -47.55 14.99 -20.54
CA ARG A 151 -47.82 16.43 -20.67
C ARG A 151 -47.14 16.95 -21.94
N LYS A 152 -47.89 17.07 -23.03
CA LYS A 152 -47.45 17.76 -24.28
C LYS A 152 -47.15 19.23 -23.96
N LEU A 153 -45.87 19.61 -23.98
CA LEU A 153 -45.45 21.02 -24.00
C LEU A 153 -45.81 21.63 -25.37
N LYS A 154 -46.81 22.50 -25.39
CA LYS A 154 -47.14 23.35 -26.53
C LYS A 154 -46.27 24.61 -26.42
N ARG A 155 -45.13 24.64 -27.13
CA ARG A 155 -44.34 25.86 -27.32
C ARG A 155 -45.19 26.86 -28.12
N LYS A 156 -45.55 28.00 -27.53
CA LYS A 156 -46.04 29.18 -28.24
C LYS A 156 -44.91 30.20 -28.31
N ALA A 157 -44.62 30.64 -29.52
CA ALA A 157 -43.74 31.74 -29.85
C ALA A 157 -44.33 33.07 -29.35
N THR A 158 -43.47 33.95 -28.85
CA THR A 158 -43.75 35.37 -28.67
C THR A 158 -42.61 36.15 -29.31
N THR A 159 -42.94 36.78 -30.42
CA THR A 159 -42.23 37.86 -31.12
C THR A 159 -42.07 39.07 -30.21
N SER A 160 -40.84 39.58 -30.09
CA SER A 160 -40.55 40.91 -29.54
C SER A 160 -40.53 41.91 -30.69
N ASN A 161 -41.28 42.99 -30.54
CA ASN A 161 -40.89 44.31 -31.06
C ASN A 161 -39.80 44.90 -30.17
#